data_AF-A0A959IE59-F1
#
_entry.id   AF-A0A959IE59-F1
#
_cell.length_a   1.000
_cell.length_b   1.000
_cell.length_c   1.000
_cell.angle_alpha   90.00
_cell.angle_beta   90.00
_cell.angle_gamma   90.00
#
_symmetry.space_group_name_H-M   'P 1'
#
loop_
_entity.id
_entity.type
_entity.pdbx_description
1 polymer ?
#
loop_
_entity_poly.entity_id
_entity_poly.type
_entity_poly.pdbx_seq_one_letter_code
_entity_poly.pdbx_strand_id
1 'polypeptide(L)'
;MTNRFLPVILSGIIMLVQACTNTFTFEHQLWDCATEEHRILCHRQALARETDAVWDRVVGQLDQQLPADMPNDEKRNMLAVRNANLIRMFEVYQFLNDSIKQTVDQAAQADRQIVTTLNGLQSQLEALEQKKRALFLQIEQSSVDLPAYKAQYEALVSGACE
;
A
#
# COMPACT_ATOMS: atom_id res chain seq x y z
N MET A 1 -1.68 -46.39 -67.06
CA MET A 1 -0.87 -45.16 -67.04
C MET A 1 -1.80 -44.06 -66.53
N THR A 2 -1.68 -43.41 -65.37
CA THR A 2 -0.54 -43.15 -64.47
C THR A 2 -1.08 -42.72 -63.09
N ASN A 3 -0.42 -43.21 -62.03
CA ASN A 3 -0.11 -42.63 -60.70
C ASN A 3 -1.06 -41.59 -60.06
N ARG A 4 -1.64 -41.85 -58.87
CA ARG A 4 -1.07 -41.92 -57.50
C ARG A 4 -0.69 -40.54 -56.87
N PHE A 5 -1.07 -40.42 -55.60
CA PHE A 5 -0.51 -39.61 -54.49
C PHE A 5 -1.18 -38.27 -54.09
N LEU A 6 -2.01 -38.38 -53.06
CA LEU A 6 -2.16 -37.49 -51.90
C LEU A 6 -0.79 -36.99 -51.36
N PRO A 7 -0.71 -35.80 -50.70
CA PRO A 7 -1.03 -35.82 -49.28
C PRO A 7 -1.73 -34.58 -48.70
N VAL A 8 -2.71 -34.90 -47.84
CA VAL A 8 -3.14 -34.16 -46.66
C VAL A 8 -1.91 -33.85 -45.79
N ILE A 9 -1.37 -32.63 -45.84
CA ILE A 9 -0.48 -32.08 -44.80
C ILE A 9 -0.68 -30.56 -44.74
N LEU A 10 -1.77 -30.09 -44.14
CA LEU A 10 -1.90 -28.67 -43.80
C LEU A 10 -2.76 -28.45 -42.54
N SER A 11 -2.64 -29.33 -41.55
CA SER A 11 -3.33 -29.20 -40.25
C SER A 11 -2.40 -29.49 -39.08
N GLY A 12 -1.15 -29.02 -39.14
CA GLY A 12 -0.15 -29.21 -38.07
C GLY A 12 0.31 -27.93 -37.38
N ILE A 13 0.09 -26.73 -37.95
CA ILE A 13 0.74 -25.49 -37.48
C ILE A 13 -0.19 -24.61 -36.60
N ILE A 14 -1.48 -24.93 -36.48
CA ILE A 14 -2.44 -24.04 -35.79
C ILE A 14 -2.39 -24.17 -34.25
N MET A 15 -1.83 -25.24 -33.68
CA MET A 15 -1.86 -25.43 -32.20
C MET A 15 -0.75 -24.71 -31.43
N LEU A 16 0.35 -24.26 -32.08
CA LEU A 16 1.46 -23.61 -31.35
C LEU A 16 1.22 -22.12 -31.08
N VAL A 17 0.26 -21.49 -31.74
CA VAL A 17 0.00 -20.04 -31.60
C VAL A 17 -0.79 -19.73 -30.32
N GLN A 18 -1.64 -20.65 -29.85
CA GLN A 18 -2.51 -20.39 -28.69
C GLN A 18 -1.76 -20.39 -27.35
N ALA A 19 -0.65 -21.12 -27.24
CA ALA A 19 0.14 -21.17 -26.01
C ALA A 19 0.93 -19.87 -25.77
N CYS A 20 1.54 -19.30 -26.82
CA CYS A 20 2.31 -18.06 -26.72
C CYS A 20 1.44 -16.82 -26.46
N THR A 21 0.18 -16.80 -26.92
CA THR A 21 -0.72 -15.67 -26.66
C THR A 21 -1.18 -15.61 -25.19
N ASN A 22 -1.34 -16.76 -24.54
CA ASN A 22 -1.78 -16.82 -23.14
C ASN A 22 -0.66 -16.42 -22.16
N THR A 23 0.59 -16.84 -22.40
CA THR A 23 1.73 -16.47 -21.54
C THR A 23 2.01 -14.97 -21.53
N PHE A 24 2.02 -14.32 -22.70
CA PHE A 24 2.22 -12.86 -22.80
C PHE A 24 1.10 -12.08 -22.08
N THR A 25 -0.13 -12.61 -22.13
CA THR A 25 -1.28 -11.99 -21.46
C THR A 25 -1.18 -12.10 -19.94
N PHE A 26 -0.77 -13.25 -19.40
CA PHE A 26 -0.60 -13.43 -17.96
C PHE A 26 0.54 -12.60 -17.38
N GLU A 27 1.67 -12.51 -18.09
CA GLU A 27 2.81 -11.67 -17.67
C GLU A 27 2.40 -10.21 -17.52
N HIS A 28 1.69 -9.65 -18.51
CA HIS A 28 1.24 -8.26 -18.46
C HIS A 28 0.24 -8.02 -17.32
N GLN A 29 -0.75 -8.92 -17.15
CA GLN A 29 -1.74 -8.78 -16.09
C GLN A 29 -1.13 -8.91 -14.69
N LEU A 30 -0.13 -9.78 -14.52
CA LEU A 30 0.62 -9.89 -13.27
C LEU A 30 1.44 -8.65 -13.00
N TRP A 31 2.09 -8.10 -14.04
CA TRP A 31 2.87 -6.88 -13.91
C TRP A 31 1.99 -5.69 -13.49
N ASP A 32 0.83 -5.51 -14.12
CA ASP A 32 -0.14 -4.47 -13.73
C ASP A 32 -0.60 -4.66 -12.28
N CYS A 33 -0.94 -5.89 -11.90
CA CYS A 33 -1.43 -6.21 -10.57
C CYS A 33 -0.35 -6.01 -9.50
N ALA A 34 0.90 -6.39 -9.77
CA ALA A 34 2.02 -6.22 -8.86
C ALA A 34 2.42 -4.76 -8.71
N THR A 35 2.46 -4.02 -9.82
CA THR A 35 2.79 -2.59 -9.84
C THR A 35 1.77 -1.79 -9.04
N GLU A 36 0.49 -2.10 -9.19
CA GLU A 36 -0.57 -1.45 -8.42
C GLU A 36 -0.51 -1.83 -6.93
N GLU A 37 -0.24 -3.10 -6.59
CA GLU A 37 -0.08 -3.53 -5.19
C GLU A 37 1.09 -2.79 -4.54
N HIS A 38 2.24 -2.76 -5.21
CA HIS A 38 3.43 -2.03 -4.79
C HIS A 38 3.15 -0.54 -4.59
N ARG A 39 2.51 0.12 -5.56
CA ARG A 39 2.12 1.54 -5.48
C ARG A 39 1.27 1.82 -4.23
N ILE A 40 0.28 0.98 -3.95
CA ILE A 40 -0.59 1.15 -2.78
C ILE A 40 0.19 0.95 -1.48
N LEU A 41 1.03 -0.08 -1.39
CA LEU A 41 1.87 -0.32 -0.22
C LEU A 41 2.82 0.85 0.06
N CYS A 42 3.47 1.37 -0.99
CA CYS A 42 4.33 2.54 -0.87
C CYS A 42 3.56 3.80 -0.45
N HIS A 43 2.35 4.00 -0.98
CA HIS A 43 1.54 5.13 -0.55
C HIS A 43 1.14 5.02 0.93
N ARG A 44 0.80 3.81 1.42
CA ARG A 44 0.55 3.58 2.85
C ARG A 44 1.78 3.89 3.70
N GLN A 45 2.97 3.48 3.27
CA GLN A 45 4.22 3.78 3.97
C GLN A 45 4.51 5.29 4.00
N ALA A 46 4.27 5.99 2.89
CA ALA A 46 4.40 7.45 2.84
C ALA A 46 3.45 8.14 3.83
N LEU A 47 2.18 7.73 3.88
CA LEU A 47 1.19 8.25 4.83
C LEU A 47 1.56 7.98 6.28
N ALA A 48 2.12 6.80 6.60
CA ALA A 48 2.62 6.51 7.94
C ALA A 48 3.74 7.48 8.37
N ARG A 49 4.70 7.74 7.46
CA ARG A 49 5.76 8.74 7.69
C ARG A 49 5.19 10.15 7.85
N GLU A 50 4.14 10.49 7.11
CA GLU A 50 3.46 11.78 7.23
C GLU A 50 2.76 11.95 8.58
N THR A 51 2.04 10.93 9.05
CA THR A 51 1.47 10.91 10.41
C THR A 51 2.56 11.15 11.46
N ASP A 52 3.70 10.46 11.35
CA ASP A 52 4.80 10.63 12.28
C ASP A 52 5.34 12.07 12.27
N ALA A 53 5.59 12.63 11.09
CA ALA A 53 6.09 14.00 10.94
C ALA A 53 5.11 15.06 11.47
N VAL A 54 3.80 14.85 11.29
CA VAL A 54 2.76 15.72 11.85
C VAL A 54 2.82 15.74 13.38
N TRP A 55 2.88 14.56 14.00
CA TRP A 55 2.92 14.46 15.45
C TRP A 55 4.27 14.89 16.05
N ASP A 56 5.39 14.62 15.39
CA ASP A 56 6.71 15.10 15.83
C ASP A 56 6.76 16.63 15.90
N ARG A 57 6.09 17.32 14.97
CA ARG A 57 5.96 18.78 15.01
C ARG A 57 5.16 19.26 16.21
N VAL A 58 4.05 18.58 16.53
CA VAL A 58 3.24 18.88 17.73
C VAL A 58 4.07 18.71 18.98
N VAL A 59 4.79 17.60 19.11
CA VAL A 59 5.65 17.29 20.26
C VAL A 59 6.73 18.35 20.44
N GLY A 60 7.43 18.73 19.36
CA GLY A 60 8.48 19.75 19.41
C GLY A 60 7.96 21.11 19.87
N GLN A 61 6.73 21.49 19.47
CA GLN A 61 6.11 22.74 19.91
C GLN A 61 5.58 22.67 21.34
N LEU A 62 5.01 21.53 21.74
CA LEU A 62 4.60 21.31 23.13
C LEU A 62 5.80 21.42 24.07
N ASP A 63 6.90 20.72 23.78
CA ASP A 63 8.07 20.68 24.66
C ASP A 63 8.65 22.08 24.97
N GLN A 64 8.58 22.99 23.99
CA GLN A 64 9.04 24.38 24.13
C GLN A 64 8.11 25.27 24.97
N GLN A 65 6.85 24.88 25.13
CA GLN A 65 5.80 25.73 25.72
C GLN A 65 5.26 25.16 27.03
N LEU A 66 5.64 23.93 27.38
CA LEU A 66 5.26 23.34 28.66
C LEU A 66 5.96 24.08 29.82
N PRO A 67 5.29 24.24 30.96
CA PRO A 67 5.86 24.88 32.13
C PRO A 67 7.13 24.18 32.61
N ALA A 68 8.13 24.96 33.04
CA ALA A 68 9.40 24.42 33.52
C ALA A 68 9.27 23.66 34.87
N ASP A 69 8.23 23.98 35.64
CA ASP A 69 7.89 23.36 36.92
C ASP A 69 6.94 22.16 36.78
N MET A 70 6.54 21.81 35.55
CA MET A 70 5.74 20.63 35.27
C MET A 70 6.45 19.35 35.75
N PRO A 71 5.76 18.42 36.44
CA PRO A 71 6.36 17.14 36.81
C PRO A 71 6.90 16.39 35.59
N ASN A 72 8.14 15.90 35.68
CA ASN A 72 8.83 15.24 34.56
C ASN A 72 8.04 14.05 33.98
N ASP A 73 7.37 13.28 34.83
CA ASP A 73 6.57 12.13 34.38
C ASP A 73 5.34 12.58 33.60
N GLU A 74 4.67 13.66 34.03
CA GLU A 74 3.52 14.22 33.32
C GLU A 74 3.95 14.82 31.98
N LYS A 75 5.05 15.59 31.97
CA LYS A 75 5.66 16.13 30.76
C LYS A 75 5.98 15.02 29.76
N ARG A 76 6.67 13.97 30.20
CA ARG A 76 7.02 12.81 29.35
C ARG A 76 5.76 12.13 28.80
N ASN A 77 4.74 11.94 29.63
CA ASN A 77 3.49 11.33 29.19
C ASN A 77 2.82 12.17 28.12
N MET A 78 2.69 13.48 28.33
CA MET A 78 2.06 14.40 27.36
C MET A 78 2.79 14.41 26.02
N LEU A 79 4.13 14.47 26.04
CA LEU A 79 4.96 14.47 24.83
C LEU A 79 4.97 13.12 24.08
N ALA A 80 4.60 12.03 24.74
CA ALA A 80 4.46 10.72 24.09
C ALA A 80 3.10 10.53 23.41
N VAL A 81 2.10 11.38 23.70
CA VAL A 81 0.74 11.24 23.16
C VAL A 81 0.67 11.71 21.71
N ARG A 82 0.25 10.83 20.81
CA ARG A 82 -0.05 11.12 19.40
C ARG A 82 -1.55 11.15 19.11
N ASN A 83 -2.30 11.79 20.00
CA ASN A 83 -3.76 11.87 19.92
C ASN A 83 -4.25 13.17 20.54
N ALA A 84 -4.92 13.99 19.74
CA ALA A 84 -5.34 15.31 20.20
C ALA A 84 -6.37 15.28 21.33
N ASN A 85 -7.26 14.28 21.38
CA ASN A 85 -8.23 14.18 22.48
C ASN A 85 -7.53 13.87 23.80
N LEU A 86 -6.55 12.97 23.79
CA LEU A 86 -5.75 12.65 24.96
C LEU A 86 -4.88 13.84 25.39
N ILE A 87 -4.30 14.58 24.44
CA ILE A 87 -3.55 15.83 24.73
C ILE A 87 -4.46 16.86 25.41
N ARG A 88 -5.70 17.04 24.93
CA ARG A 88 -6.68 17.98 25.50
C ARG A 88 -7.13 17.63 26.93
N MET A 89 -6.91 16.40 27.37
CA MET A 89 -7.26 15.96 28.72
C MET A 89 -6.22 16.35 29.79
N PHE A 90 -5.00 16.72 29.40
CA PHE A 90 -4.01 17.22 30.35
C PHE A 90 -4.43 18.58 30.90
N GLU A 91 -4.30 18.79 32.21
CA GLU A 91 -4.71 20.04 32.86
C GLU A 91 -3.94 21.24 32.30
N VAL A 92 -2.65 21.06 32.02
CA VAL A 92 -1.80 22.09 31.43
C VAL A 92 -2.30 22.59 30.08
N TYR A 93 -3.04 21.76 29.34
CA TYR A 93 -3.50 22.09 27.99
C TYR A 93 -4.33 23.38 27.95
N GLN A 94 -5.13 23.62 29.00
CA GLN A 94 -5.98 24.81 29.10
C GLN A 94 -5.15 26.10 29.13
N PHE A 95 -3.94 26.04 29.68
CA PHE A 95 -3.04 27.18 29.84
C PHE A 95 -2.07 27.35 28.68
N LEU A 96 -2.06 26.44 27.70
CA LEU A 96 -1.25 26.58 26.49
C LEU A 96 -1.75 27.75 25.64
N ASN A 97 -0.79 28.37 24.94
CA ASN A 97 -1.05 29.42 23.98
C ASN A 97 -1.94 28.92 22.82
N ASP A 98 -2.81 29.79 22.31
CA ASP A 98 -3.77 29.44 21.26
C ASP A 98 -3.10 28.90 19.99
N SER A 99 -1.90 29.39 19.66
CA SER A 99 -1.10 28.86 18.54
C SER A 99 -0.81 27.36 18.68
N ILE A 100 -0.57 26.86 19.90
CA ILE A 100 -0.24 25.46 20.14
C ILE A 100 -1.50 24.61 20.09
N LYS A 101 -2.59 25.10 20.68
CA LYS A 101 -3.91 24.48 20.58
C LYS A 101 -4.33 24.33 19.11
N GLN A 102 -4.11 25.37 18.31
CA GLN A 102 -4.35 25.34 16.87
C GLN A 102 -3.47 24.28 16.16
N THR A 103 -2.20 24.13 16.53
CA THR A 103 -1.35 23.08 15.95
C THR A 103 -1.83 21.68 16.32
N VAL A 104 -2.28 21.45 17.55
CA VAL A 104 -2.90 20.17 17.95
C VAL A 104 -4.18 19.89 17.16
N ASP A 105 -5.02 20.90 16.92
CA ASP A 105 -6.24 20.77 16.12
C ASP A 105 -5.94 20.47 14.65
N GLN A 106 -4.96 21.14 14.07
CA GLN A 106 -4.49 20.91 12.69
C GLN A 106 -3.93 19.49 12.53
N ALA A 107 -3.12 19.04 13.50
CA ALA A 107 -2.61 17.67 13.50
C ALA A 107 -3.75 16.65 13.56
N ALA A 108 -4.76 16.87 14.41
CA ALA A 108 -5.94 16.02 14.48
C ALA A 108 -6.76 16.00 13.17
N GLN A 109 -6.78 17.10 12.43
CA GLN A 109 -7.44 17.16 11.13
C GLN A 109 -6.65 16.40 10.07
N ALA A 110 -5.33 16.63 10.00
CA ALA A 110 -4.45 15.92 9.07
C ALA A 110 -4.49 14.41 9.32
N ASP A 111 -4.40 13.97 10.57
CA ASP A 111 -4.45 12.56 10.95
C ASP A 111 -5.77 11.90 10.53
N ARG A 112 -6.92 12.59 10.70
CA ARG A 112 -8.22 12.11 10.21
C ARG A 112 -8.27 11.97 8.69
N GLN A 113 -7.66 12.90 7.96
CA GLN A 113 -7.58 12.83 6.49
C GLN A 113 -6.70 11.65 6.07
N ILE A 114 -5.55 11.46 6.72
CA ILE A 114 -4.65 10.32 6.48
C ILE A 114 -5.38 9.00 6.73
N VAL A 115 -6.08 8.85 7.87
CA VAL A 115 -6.88 7.65 8.17
C VAL A 115 -7.94 7.38 7.10
N THR A 116 -8.60 8.44 6.61
CA THR A 116 -9.59 8.31 5.52
C THR A 116 -8.94 7.77 4.25
N THR A 117 -7.77 8.30 3.88
CA THR A 117 -6.99 7.82 2.73
C THR A 117 -6.52 6.37 2.93
N LEU A 118 -6.02 6.03 4.11
CA LEU A 118 -5.60 4.66 4.45
C LEU A 118 -6.74 3.66 4.30
N ASN A 119 -7.96 4.01 4.73
CA ASN A 119 -9.14 3.17 4.54
C ASN A 119 -9.46 2.98 3.04
N GLY A 120 -9.36 4.04 2.24
CA GLY A 120 -9.52 3.96 0.79
C GLY A 120 -8.48 3.07 0.11
N LEU A 121 -7.22 3.12 0.56
CA LEU A 121 -6.14 2.25 0.10
C LEU A 121 -6.36 0.79 0.52
N GLN A 122 -6.91 0.56 1.71
CA GLN A 122 -7.25 -0.77 2.18
C GLN A 122 -8.33 -1.42 1.31
N SER A 123 -9.38 -0.68 0.95
CA SER A 123 -10.41 -1.17 0.02
C SER A 123 -9.84 -1.46 -1.39
N GLN A 124 -8.88 -0.67 -1.86
CA GLN A 124 -8.18 -0.94 -3.12
C GLN A 124 -7.36 -2.23 -3.06
N LEU A 125 -6.63 -2.46 -1.96
CA LEU A 125 -5.88 -3.71 -1.74
C LEU A 125 -6.80 -4.94 -1.71
N GLU A 126 -7.95 -4.85 -1.06
CA GLU A 126 -8.92 -5.95 -1.00
C GLU A 126 -9.48 -6.29 -2.40
N ALA A 127 -9.80 -5.28 -3.21
CA ALA A 127 -10.23 -5.49 -4.58
C ALA A 127 -9.11 -6.08 -5.45
N LEU A 128 -7.86 -5.65 -5.23
CA LEU A 128 -6.70 -6.14 -5.94
C LEU A 128 -6.37 -7.59 -5.57
N GLU A 129 -6.49 -7.95 -4.28
CA GLU A 129 -6.30 -9.31 -3.78
C GLU A 129 -7.29 -10.28 -4.45
N GLN A 130 -8.54 -9.86 -4.66
CA GLN A 130 -9.53 -10.66 -5.39
C GLN A 130 -9.12 -10.88 -6.86
N LYS A 131 -8.65 -9.81 -7.54
CA LYS A 131 -8.15 -9.90 -8.93
C LYS A 131 -6.93 -10.81 -9.03
N LYS A 132 -5.97 -10.66 -8.11
CA LYS A 132 -4.75 -11.47 -8.01
C LYS A 132 -5.08 -12.96 -7.85
N ARG A 133 -6.01 -13.30 -6.96
CA ARG A 133 -6.46 -14.69 -6.77
C ARG A 133 -7.08 -15.27 -8.03
N ALA A 134 -7.96 -14.51 -8.70
CA ALA A 134 -8.57 -14.94 -9.95
C ALA A 134 -7.52 -15.18 -11.05
N LEU A 135 -6.53 -14.29 -11.15
CA LEU A 135 -5.43 -14.42 -12.10
C LEU A 135 -4.56 -15.65 -11.83
N PHE A 136 -4.14 -15.87 -10.58
CA PHE A 136 -3.36 -17.07 -10.24
C PHE A 136 -4.14 -18.37 -10.47
N LEU A 137 -5.45 -18.37 -10.26
CA LEU A 137 -6.31 -19.52 -10.58
C LEU A 137 -6.34 -19.80 -12.10
N GLN A 138 -6.41 -18.76 -12.94
CA GLN A 138 -6.35 -18.92 -14.40
C GLN A 138 -4.99 -19.44 -14.87
N ILE A 139 -3.90 -18.95 -14.27
CA ILE A 139 -2.53 -19.43 -14.54
C ILE A 139 -2.40 -20.90 -14.16
N GLU A 140 -2.88 -21.28 -12.97
CA GLU A 140 -2.89 -22.67 -12.50
C GLU A 140 -3.64 -23.61 -13.46
N GLN A 141 -4.81 -23.16 -13.95
CA GLN A 141 -5.62 -23.91 -14.92
C GLN A 141 -4.97 -24.01 -16.31
N SER A 142 -4.02 -23.11 -16.63
CA SER A 142 -3.37 -23.05 -17.94
C SER A 142 -2.16 -23.97 -18.08
N SER A 143 -1.85 -24.79 -17.07
CA SER A 143 -0.70 -25.74 -17.06
C SER A 143 0.66 -25.06 -17.31
N VAL A 144 0.76 -23.77 -17.01
CA VAL A 144 2.01 -23.00 -17.05
C VAL A 144 2.72 -23.05 -15.69
N ASP A 145 3.98 -22.63 -15.64
CA ASP A 145 4.81 -22.64 -14.42
C ASP A 145 4.34 -21.59 -13.40
N LEU A 146 3.33 -21.95 -12.60
CA LEU A 146 2.78 -21.11 -11.54
C LEU A 146 3.84 -20.67 -10.50
N PRO A 147 4.78 -21.53 -10.03
CA PRO A 147 5.88 -21.11 -9.19
C PRO A 147 6.70 -19.95 -9.77
N ALA A 148 7.06 -20.00 -11.06
CA ALA A 148 7.79 -18.91 -11.71
C ALA A 148 7.02 -17.58 -11.68
N TYR A 149 5.72 -17.62 -12.00
CA TYR A 149 4.85 -16.44 -11.96
C TYR A 149 4.68 -15.87 -10.55
N LYS A 150 4.58 -16.71 -9.52
CA LYS A 150 4.55 -16.26 -8.11
C LYS A 150 5.83 -15.56 -7.71
N ALA A 151 6.99 -16.15 -8.04
CA ALA A 151 8.29 -15.54 -7.75
C ALA A 151 8.46 -14.18 -8.46
N GLN A 152 8.02 -14.07 -9.71
CA GLN A 152 8.03 -12.81 -10.44
C GLN A 152 7.14 -11.76 -9.77
N TYR A 153 5.93 -12.14 -9.36
CA TYR A 153 5.00 -11.26 -8.65
C TYR A 153 5.59 -10.75 -7.34
N GLU A 154 6.14 -11.65 -6.52
CA GLU A 154 6.75 -11.31 -5.23
C GLU A 154 7.96 -10.37 -5.40
N ALA A 155 8.79 -10.58 -6.42
CA ALA A 155 9.91 -9.71 -6.74
C ALA A 155 9.47 -8.28 -7.12
N LEU A 156 8.35 -8.14 -7.83
CA LEU A 156 7.79 -6.84 -8.21
C LEU A 156 7.19 -6.10 -7.01
N VAL A 157 6.47 -6.81 -6.13
CA VAL A 157 5.81 -6.18 -4.97
C VAL A 157 6.80 -5.80 -3.87
N SER A 158 7.86 -6.61 -3.66
CA SER A 158 8.86 -6.41 -2.60
C SER A 158 9.92 -5.36 -2.90
N GLY A 159 9.80 -4.63 -4.03
CA GLY A 159 10.66 -3.49 -4.34
C GLY A 159 10.69 -2.46 -3.21
N ALA A 160 11.76 -1.66 -3.15
CA ALA A 160 11.83 -0.55 -2.23
C ALA A 160 10.88 0.57 -2.68
N CYS A 161 10.22 1.22 -1.73
CA CYS A 161 9.47 2.44 -1.98
C CYS A 161 10.45 3.61 -2.10
N GLU A 162 10.57 4.16 -3.30
CA GLU A 162 11.38 5.35 -3.60
C GLU A 162 10.88 6.62 -2.86
#